data_AF-A0A4R1K0A5-F1
#
_entry.id   AF-A0A4R1K0A5-F1
#
_cell.length_a   1.000
_cell.length_b   1.000
_cell.length_c   1.000
_cell.angle_alpha   90.00
_cell.angle_beta   90.00
_cell.angle_gamma   90.00
#
_symmetry.space_group_name_H-M   'P 1'
#
loop_
_entity.id
_entity.type
_entity.pdbx_description
1 polymer ?
#
loop_
_entity_poly.entity_id
_entity_poly.type
_entity_poly.pdbx_seq_one_letter_code
_entity_poly.pdbx_strand_id
1 'polypeptide(L)'
;MDKENEFENSLGKTLLESDLSKVSTEVLEAVLDQHSGVEGILKDLPVIGAIIGAGKTILSVQNYLFTKKLLSFLKGLSEVDMEVRKDAVLRINSSKKYGQSVGSKLLHIINNAHDHVSSALIAKLFVAFIEEKLSYQEFCKASMIINRIDFYDLEEFLKLPDNAYGQNGTNGIGLEELDNFLINAGLCSAESNSVSVEDQDDWKSSEKYVVKGGETLIYRTSIGTKIYQILSIDN
;
A
#
# COMPACT_ATOMS: atom_id res chain seq x y z
N MET A 1 -2.83 14.83 -27.76
CA MET A 1 -2.97 13.73 -26.79
C MET A 1 -2.43 14.28 -25.48
N ASP A 2 -3.22 14.29 -24.41
CA ASP A 2 -2.77 14.82 -23.13
C ASP A 2 -1.57 14.01 -22.62
N LYS A 3 -0.56 14.68 -22.05
CA LYS A 3 0.67 14.03 -21.54
C LYS A 3 0.35 12.90 -20.56
N GLU A 4 -0.68 13.08 -19.75
CA GLU A 4 -1.18 12.07 -18.81
C GLU A 4 -1.58 10.78 -19.54
N ASN A 5 -2.39 10.86 -20.60
CA ASN A 5 -2.78 9.71 -21.42
C ASN A 5 -1.56 9.00 -22.06
N GLU A 6 -0.49 9.71 -22.39
CA GLU A 6 0.76 9.11 -22.89
C GLU A 6 1.48 8.31 -21.79
N PHE A 7 1.56 8.84 -20.57
CA PHE A 7 2.11 8.14 -19.41
C PHE A 7 1.30 6.91 -19.02
N GLU A 8 -0.02 7.02 -19.00
CA GLU A 8 -0.90 5.89 -18.69
C GLU A 8 -0.72 4.73 -19.68
N ASN A 9 -0.69 5.04 -20.97
CA ASN A 9 -0.51 4.05 -22.03
C ASN A 9 0.88 3.42 -21.99
N SER A 10 1.92 4.22 -21.73
CA SER A 10 3.30 3.71 -21.64
C SER A 10 3.52 2.84 -20.39
N LEU A 11 2.90 3.17 -19.25
CA LEU A 11 2.89 2.31 -18.07
C LEU A 11 2.13 1.01 -18.33
N GLY A 12 0.96 1.08 -18.96
CA GLY A 12 0.21 -0.11 -19.38
C GLY A 12 1.05 -1.04 -20.25
N LYS A 13 1.69 -0.51 -21.29
CA LYS A 13 2.62 -1.29 -22.15
C LYS A 13 3.78 -1.88 -21.37
N THR A 14 4.38 -1.11 -20.46
CA THR A 14 5.49 -1.59 -19.62
C THR A 14 5.08 -2.81 -18.79
N LEU A 15 3.88 -2.77 -18.20
CA LEU A 15 3.37 -3.88 -17.39
C LEU A 15 3.03 -5.12 -18.22
N LEU A 16 2.50 -4.92 -19.44
CA LEU A 16 2.00 -5.98 -20.31
C LEU A 16 3.09 -6.66 -21.16
N GLU A 17 4.10 -5.90 -21.59
CA GLU A 17 4.97 -6.28 -22.70
C GLU A 17 6.47 -6.20 -22.36
N SER A 18 6.85 -5.51 -21.27
CA SER A 18 8.26 -5.34 -20.94
C SER A 18 8.80 -6.45 -20.05
N ASP A 19 10.03 -6.84 -20.37
CA ASP A 19 10.88 -7.64 -19.50
C ASP A 19 11.40 -6.77 -18.34
N LEU A 20 10.84 -7.01 -17.16
CA LEU A 20 11.18 -6.27 -15.94
C LEU A 20 12.39 -6.86 -15.21
N SER A 21 12.93 -8.01 -15.65
CA SER A 21 14.17 -8.58 -15.07
C SER A 21 15.37 -7.63 -15.23
N LYS A 22 15.32 -6.75 -16.24
CA LYS A 22 16.27 -5.65 -16.47
C LYS A 22 16.26 -4.59 -15.36
N VAL A 23 15.17 -4.49 -14.59
CA VAL A 23 15.12 -3.64 -13.39
C VAL A 23 15.77 -4.44 -12.26
N SER A 24 17.10 -4.40 -12.18
CA SER A 24 17.86 -5.07 -11.12
C SER A 24 18.09 -4.14 -9.92
N THR A 25 18.57 -4.69 -8.81
CA THR A 25 18.90 -3.91 -7.61
C THR A 25 20.03 -2.92 -7.91
N GLU A 26 21.04 -3.32 -8.69
CA GLU A 26 22.16 -2.47 -9.10
C GLU A 26 21.69 -1.29 -9.97
N VAL A 27 20.72 -1.53 -10.85
CA VAL A 27 20.09 -0.49 -11.67
C VAL A 27 19.30 0.49 -10.81
N LEU A 28 18.59 0.00 -9.80
CA LEU A 28 17.87 0.82 -8.85
C LEU A 28 18.84 1.68 -8.01
N GLU A 29 19.89 1.09 -7.45
CA GLU A 29 20.95 1.79 -6.70
C GLU A 29 21.63 2.88 -7.53
N ALA A 30 21.98 2.59 -8.78
CA ALA A 30 22.59 3.58 -9.67
C ALA A 30 21.69 4.80 -9.93
N VAL A 31 20.36 4.61 -10.01
CA VAL A 31 19.39 5.71 -10.08
C VAL A 31 19.26 6.42 -8.73
N LEU A 32 19.29 5.66 -7.63
CA LEU A 32 19.19 6.21 -6.27
C LEU A 32 20.37 7.14 -5.94
N ASP A 33 21.56 6.79 -6.41
CA ASP A 33 22.84 7.49 -6.19
C ASP A 33 23.09 8.64 -7.18
N GLN A 34 22.09 9.02 -7.99
CA GLN A 34 22.18 10.11 -8.97
C GLN A 34 23.26 9.92 -10.05
N HIS A 35 23.75 8.70 -10.27
CA HIS A 35 24.67 8.43 -11.36
C HIS A 35 23.90 8.46 -12.68
N SER A 36 24.20 9.44 -13.53
CA SER A 36 23.55 9.71 -14.83
C SER A 36 23.68 8.57 -15.87
N GLY A 37 24.30 7.44 -15.51
CA GLY A 37 24.62 6.33 -16.40
C GLY A 37 23.48 5.34 -16.68
N VAL A 38 22.33 5.46 -16.00
CA VAL A 38 21.24 4.47 -16.12
C VAL A 38 20.34 4.71 -17.33
N GLU A 39 20.60 5.77 -18.09
CA GLU A 39 19.84 6.12 -19.29
C GLU A 39 19.85 5.03 -20.37
N GLY A 40 20.89 4.20 -20.48
CA GLY A 40 20.98 3.20 -21.55
C GLY A 40 20.07 1.99 -21.33
N ILE A 41 20.08 1.43 -20.12
CA ILE A 41 19.45 0.13 -19.81
C ILE A 41 17.94 0.26 -19.66
N LEU A 42 17.48 1.38 -19.09
CA LEU A 42 16.06 1.57 -18.75
C LEU A 42 15.24 2.22 -19.88
N LYS A 43 15.88 2.76 -20.93
CA LYS A 43 15.18 3.36 -22.09
C LYS A 43 14.31 2.36 -22.85
N ASP A 44 14.60 1.07 -22.73
CA ASP A 44 13.78 -0.01 -23.30
C ASP A 44 12.38 -0.11 -22.67
N LEU A 45 12.20 0.44 -21.46
CA LEU A 45 10.90 0.47 -20.80
C LEU A 45 10.09 1.66 -21.36
N PRO A 46 8.92 1.42 -21.99
CA PRO A 46 8.12 2.49 -22.61
C PRO A 46 7.81 3.66 -21.66
N VAL A 47 7.52 3.37 -20.39
CA VAL A 47 7.21 4.40 -19.39
C VAL A 47 8.42 5.27 -19.05
N ILE A 48 9.63 4.71 -19.03
CA ILE A 48 10.87 5.48 -18.81
C ILE A 48 11.16 6.35 -20.03
N GLY A 49 10.94 5.80 -21.23
CA GLY A 49 10.98 6.57 -22.48
C GLY A 49 10.03 7.77 -22.46
N ALA A 50 8.81 7.59 -21.95
CA ALA A 50 7.85 8.68 -21.79
C ALA A 50 8.32 9.76 -20.78
N ILE A 51 8.93 9.35 -19.65
CA ILE A 51 9.49 10.30 -18.66
C ILE A 51 10.61 11.13 -19.29
N ILE A 52 11.56 10.48 -19.98
CA ILE A 52 12.70 11.16 -20.62
C ILE A 52 12.22 12.04 -21.78
N GLY A 53 11.27 11.56 -22.57
CA GLY A 53 10.67 12.30 -23.69
C GLY A 53 9.96 13.58 -23.23
N ALA A 54 9.21 13.51 -22.13
CA ALA A 54 8.59 14.67 -21.50
C ALA A 54 9.62 15.60 -20.84
N GLY A 55 10.74 15.05 -20.36
CA GLY A 55 11.82 15.72 -19.64
C GLY A 55 12.84 16.49 -20.49
N LYS A 56 12.70 16.53 -21.82
CA LYS A 56 13.53 17.40 -22.70
C LYS A 56 13.45 18.90 -22.35
N THR A 57 12.58 19.27 -21.42
CA THR A 57 12.48 20.58 -20.79
C THR A 57 12.70 20.43 -19.28
N ILE A 58 13.97 20.38 -18.84
CA ILE A 58 14.44 20.34 -17.43
C ILE A 58 14.06 19.06 -16.66
N LEU A 59 15.07 18.26 -16.29
CA LEU A 59 14.95 17.22 -15.26
C LEU A 59 14.60 17.88 -13.92
N SER A 60 13.32 17.87 -13.54
CA SER A 60 12.88 18.38 -12.25
C SER A 60 13.14 17.36 -11.15
N VAL A 61 13.32 17.84 -9.92
CA VAL A 61 13.39 16.99 -8.72
C VAL A 61 12.16 16.08 -8.63
N GLN A 62 10.99 16.56 -9.06
CA GLN A 62 9.76 15.77 -9.11
C GLN A 62 9.86 14.57 -10.06
N ASN A 63 10.37 14.77 -11.28
CA ASN A 63 10.54 13.67 -12.24
C ASN A 63 11.53 12.62 -11.70
N TYR A 64 12.60 13.06 -11.05
CA TYR A 64 13.56 12.19 -10.41
C TYR A 64 12.93 11.36 -9.29
N LEU A 65 12.23 12.01 -8.35
CA LEU A 65 11.53 11.33 -7.26
C LEU A 65 10.47 10.36 -7.76
N PHE A 66 9.69 10.74 -8.78
CA PHE A 66 8.71 9.84 -9.39
C PHE A 66 9.37 8.64 -10.05
N THR A 67 10.47 8.84 -10.78
CA THR A 67 11.22 7.75 -11.42
C THR A 67 11.71 6.72 -10.40
N LYS A 68 12.19 7.18 -9.23
CA LYS A 68 12.58 6.29 -8.13
C LYS A 68 11.43 5.41 -7.66
N LYS A 69 10.26 6.01 -7.42
CA LYS A 69 9.06 5.29 -6.98
C LYS A 69 8.67 4.25 -8.03
N LEU A 70 8.59 4.67 -9.29
CA LEU A 70 8.22 3.79 -10.40
C LEU A 70 9.18 2.61 -10.57
N LEU A 71 10.49 2.84 -10.54
CA LEU A 71 11.47 1.75 -10.66
C LEU A 71 11.41 0.80 -9.48
N SER A 72 11.23 1.30 -8.26
CA SER A 72 11.02 0.46 -7.08
C SER A 72 9.79 -0.43 -7.22
N PHE A 73 8.69 0.12 -7.74
CA PHE A 73 7.49 -0.65 -8.04
C PHE A 73 7.72 -1.73 -9.10
N LEU A 74 8.35 -1.36 -10.23
CA LEU A 74 8.66 -2.30 -11.31
C LEU A 74 9.63 -3.39 -10.87
N LYS A 75 10.59 -3.07 -10.00
CA LYS A 75 11.50 -4.05 -9.40
C LYS A 75 10.74 -5.12 -8.63
N GLY A 76 9.73 -4.74 -7.84
CA GLY A 76 8.89 -5.69 -7.12
C GLY A 76 8.08 -6.62 -8.03
N LEU A 77 7.97 -6.30 -9.32
CA LEU A 77 7.32 -7.14 -10.34
C LEU A 77 8.32 -7.92 -11.21
N SER A 78 9.63 -7.73 -11.01
CA SER A 78 10.67 -8.32 -11.86
C SER A 78 10.70 -9.85 -11.81
N GLU A 79 10.20 -10.45 -10.74
CA GLU A 79 10.13 -11.91 -10.54
C GLU A 79 8.79 -12.51 -11.02
N VAL A 80 7.82 -11.67 -11.39
CA VAL A 80 6.52 -12.15 -11.89
C VAL A 80 6.58 -12.33 -13.39
N ASP A 81 6.26 -13.55 -13.84
CA ASP A 81 6.18 -13.91 -15.26
C ASP A 81 5.33 -12.92 -16.07
N MET A 82 5.83 -12.56 -17.25
CA MET A 82 5.19 -11.56 -18.12
C MET A 82 3.74 -11.94 -18.48
N GLU A 83 3.49 -13.21 -18.80
CA GLU A 83 2.15 -13.67 -19.15
C GLU A 83 1.18 -13.61 -17.96
N VAL A 84 1.67 -13.85 -16.74
CA VAL A 84 0.86 -13.74 -15.51
C VAL A 84 0.49 -12.27 -15.23
N ARG A 85 1.46 -11.35 -15.37
CA ARG A 85 1.20 -9.91 -15.28
C ARG A 85 0.18 -9.44 -16.32
N LYS A 86 0.33 -9.94 -17.55
CA LYS A 86 -0.54 -9.60 -18.68
C LYS A 86 -1.98 -10.02 -18.46
N ASP A 87 -2.20 -11.25 -18.00
CA ASP A 87 -3.54 -11.74 -17.67
C ASP A 87 -4.19 -10.87 -16.60
N ALA A 88 -3.49 -10.58 -15.50
CA ALA A 88 -4.01 -9.75 -14.42
C ALA A 88 -4.44 -8.35 -14.88
N VAL A 89 -3.64 -7.70 -15.74
CA VAL A 89 -3.96 -6.37 -16.29
C VAL A 89 -5.16 -6.43 -17.25
N LEU A 90 -5.24 -7.47 -18.10
CA LEU A 90 -6.38 -7.65 -19.02
C LEU A 90 -7.69 -7.92 -18.27
N ARG A 91 -7.65 -8.68 -17.16
CA ARG A 91 -8.83 -8.92 -16.28
C ARG A 91 -9.41 -7.62 -15.74
N ILE A 92 -8.57 -6.66 -15.36
CA ILE A 92 -9.05 -5.37 -14.85
C ILE A 92 -9.54 -4.47 -15.99
N ASN A 93 -8.78 -4.33 -17.07
CA ASN A 93 -9.11 -3.43 -18.19
C ASN A 93 -10.40 -3.85 -18.92
N SER A 94 -10.74 -5.14 -18.91
CA SER A 94 -11.99 -5.67 -19.49
C SER A 94 -13.21 -5.50 -18.57
N SER A 95 -13.00 -5.18 -17.29
CA SER A 95 -14.08 -5.01 -16.32
C SER A 95 -14.73 -3.63 -16.43
N LYS A 96 -16.01 -3.60 -16.83
CA LYS A 96 -16.83 -2.38 -16.86
C LYS A 96 -16.98 -1.70 -15.50
N LYS A 97 -16.70 -2.41 -14.39
CA LYS A 97 -16.85 -1.92 -13.02
C LYS A 97 -15.81 -0.85 -12.64
N TYR A 98 -14.62 -0.88 -13.24
CA TYR A 98 -13.48 -0.10 -12.75
C TYR A 98 -13.22 1.21 -13.50
N GLY A 99 -13.87 1.44 -14.65
CA GLY A 99 -14.03 2.75 -15.31
C GLY A 99 -12.75 3.46 -15.79
N GLN A 100 -11.57 3.02 -15.36
CA GLN A 100 -10.25 3.55 -15.67
C GLN A 100 -9.30 2.40 -16.00
N SER A 101 -8.29 2.68 -16.82
CA SER A 101 -7.24 1.71 -17.12
C SER A 101 -6.43 1.39 -15.85
N VAL A 102 -5.91 0.17 -15.77
CA VAL A 102 -4.95 -0.21 -14.70
C VAL A 102 -3.75 0.73 -14.68
N GLY A 103 -3.28 1.13 -15.87
CA GLY A 103 -2.18 2.08 -16.02
C GLY A 103 -2.47 3.41 -15.32
N SER A 104 -3.66 3.98 -15.55
CA SER A 104 -4.11 5.22 -14.88
C SER A 104 -4.13 5.07 -13.36
N LYS A 105 -4.77 4.00 -12.86
CA LYS A 105 -4.87 3.80 -11.41
C LYS A 105 -3.50 3.61 -10.75
N LEU A 106 -2.63 2.80 -11.35
CA LEU A 106 -1.27 2.57 -10.85
C LEU A 106 -0.42 3.84 -10.93
N LEU A 107 -0.54 4.62 -12.00
CA LEU A 107 0.16 5.89 -12.14
C LEU A 107 -0.16 6.83 -10.96
N HIS A 108 -1.44 6.99 -10.63
CA HIS A 108 -1.86 7.79 -9.48
C HIS A 108 -1.39 7.21 -8.14
N ILE A 109 -1.49 5.90 -7.95
CA ILE A 109 -1.03 5.23 -6.72
C ILE A 109 0.47 5.45 -6.50
N ILE A 110 1.29 5.23 -7.53
CA ILE A 110 2.76 5.35 -7.48
C ILE A 110 3.16 6.82 -7.29
N ASN A 111 2.50 7.75 -7.99
CA ASN A 111 2.77 9.17 -7.83
C ASN A 111 2.53 9.66 -6.39
N ASN A 112 1.46 9.15 -5.76
CA ASN A 112 1.06 9.49 -4.39
C ASN A 112 1.83 8.73 -3.31
N ALA A 113 2.65 7.74 -3.66
CA ALA A 113 3.52 7.07 -2.69
C ALA A 113 4.46 8.09 -2.05
N HIS A 114 4.70 7.98 -0.74
CA HIS A 114 5.59 8.91 -0.03
C HIS A 114 6.99 8.86 -0.63
N ASP A 115 7.51 7.65 -0.81
CA ASP A 115 8.82 7.39 -1.37
C ASP A 115 8.88 6.05 -2.11
N HIS A 116 10.10 5.64 -2.45
CA HIS A 116 10.40 4.39 -3.12
C HIS A 116 10.14 3.15 -2.24
N VAL A 117 10.22 3.28 -0.90
CA VAL A 117 9.93 2.18 0.05
C VAL A 117 8.43 1.90 0.05
N SER A 118 7.59 2.93 0.19
CA SER A 118 6.12 2.78 0.05
C SER A 118 5.75 2.17 -1.31
N SER A 119 6.46 2.56 -2.37
CA SER A 119 6.22 2.03 -3.72
C SER A 119 6.60 0.55 -3.86
N ALA A 120 7.67 0.10 -3.19
CA ALA A 120 8.02 -1.33 -3.11
C ALA A 120 6.94 -2.14 -2.36
N LEU A 121 6.41 -1.60 -1.25
CA LEU A 121 5.31 -2.25 -0.51
C LEU A 121 4.04 -2.35 -1.36
N ILE A 122 3.72 -1.31 -2.14
CA ILE A 122 2.61 -1.34 -3.10
C ILE A 122 2.85 -2.39 -4.19
N ALA A 123 4.08 -2.62 -4.63
CA ALA A 123 4.38 -3.70 -5.56
C ALA A 123 4.06 -5.06 -4.96
N LYS A 124 4.44 -5.32 -3.70
CA LYS A 124 4.06 -6.57 -2.99
C LYS A 124 2.54 -6.76 -2.95
N LEU A 125 1.78 -5.70 -2.67
CA LEU A 125 0.32 -5.73 -2.70
C LEU A 125 -0.24 -5.99 -4.12
N PHE A 126 0.40 -5.44 -5.15
CA PHE A 126 0.00 -5.69 -6.54
C PHE A 126 0.30 -7.13 -6.97
N VAL A 127 1.44 -7.69 -6.55
CA VAL A 127 1.76 -9.12 -6.73
C VAL A 127 0.72 -9.99 -6.04
N ALA A 128 0.37 -9.69 -4.79
CA ALA A 128 -0.69 -10.41 -4.08
C ALA A 128 -2.06 -10.31 -4.78
N PHE A 129 -2.33 -9.22 -5.49
CA PHE A 129 -3.51 -9.12 -6.37
C PHE A 129 -3.38 -9.99 -7.62
N ILE A 130 -2.22 -10.01 -8.27
CA ILE A 130 -1.95 -10.87 -9.43
C ILE A 130 -2.16 -12.34 -9.07
N GLU A 131 -1.67 -12.74 -7.89
CA GLU A 131 -1.81 -14.07 -7.28
C GLU A 131 -3.20 -14.34 -6.66
N GLU A 132 -4.16 -13.43 -6.85
CA GLU A 132 -5.55 -13.57 -6.37
C GLU A 132 -5.73 -13.65 -4.84
N LYS A 133 -4.69 -13.32 -4.06
CA LYS A 133 -4.78 -13.14 -2.59
C LYS A 133 -5.54 -11.86 -2.23
N LEU A 134 -5.51 -10.85 -3.11
CA LEU A 134 -6.32 -9.64 -3.06
C LEU A 134 -7.25 -9.55 -4.26
N SER A 135 -8.47 -9.06 -4.06
CA SER A 135 -9.27 -8.50 -5.15
C SER A 135 -8.72 -7.13 -5.57
N TYR A 136 -9.04 -6.66 -6.77
CA TYR A 136 -8.59 -5.34 -7.24
C TYR A 136 -9.06 -4.19 -6.33
N GLN A 137 -10.26 -4.30 -5.75
CA GLN A 137 -10.77 -3.30 -4.82
C GLN A 137 -9.98 -3.31 -3.50
N GLU A 138 -9.60 -4.49 -3.01
CA GLU A 138 -8.76 -4.62 -1.82
C GLU A 138 -7.35 -4.11 -2.09
N PHE A 139 -6.75 -4.42 -3.25
CA PHE A 139 -5.48 -3.83 -3.68
C PHE A 139 -5.53 -2.29 -3.69
N CYS A 140 -6.58 -1.70 -4.28
CA CYS A 140 -6.74 -0.25 -4.29
C CYS A 140 -6.85 0.32 -2.87
N LYS A 141 -7.63 -0.33 -2.00
CA LYS A 141 -7.75 0.08 -0.58
C LYS A 141 -6.41 -0.03 0.13
N ALA A 142 -5.74 -1.19 0.05
CA ALA A 142 -4.45 -1.40 0.69
C ALA A 142 -3.39 -0.40 0.22
N SER A 143 -3.33 -0.11 -1.08
CA SER A 143 -2.42 0.91 -1.62
C SER A 143 -2.72 2.32 -1.08
N MET A 144 -4.01 2.65 -0.88
CA MET A 144 -4.38 3.92 -0.22
C MET A 144 -3.96 3.96 1.24
N ILE A 145 -4.01 2.83 1.95
CA ILE A 145 -3.56 2.72 3.35
C ILE A 145 -2.04 2.93 3.42
N ILE A 146 -1.27 2.22 2.59
CA ILE A 146 0.20 2.37 2.53
C ILE A 146 0.62 3.80 2.18
N ASN A 147 -0.16 4.52 1.37
CA ASN A 147 0.12 5.93 1.04
C ASN A 147 -0.26 6.93 2.14
N ARG A 148 -0.92 6.50 3.22
CA ARG A 148 -1.39 7.37 4.32
C ARG A 148 -0.63 7.17 5.63
N ILE A 149 -0.08 5.98 5.83
CA ILE A 149 0.72 5.66 7.02
C ILE A 149 2.19 5.89 6.71
N ASP A 150 2.94 6.41 7.67
CA ASP A 150 4.39 6.44 7.53
C ASP A 150 5.00 5.05 7.77
N PHE A 151 6.29 4.93 7.47
CA PHE A 151 6.97 3.65 7.54
C PHE A 151 7.13 3.12 8.97
N TYR A 152 7.33 4.00 9.97
CA TYR A 152 7.57 3.57 11.34
C TYR A 152 6.29 2.99 11.96
N ASP A 153 5.17 3.69 11.81
CA ASP A 153 3.87 3.20 12.29
C ASP A 153 3.45 1.89 11.61
N LEU A 154 3.74 1.74 10.32
CA LEU A 154 3.52 0.48 9.60
C LEU A 154 4.41 -0.64 10.13
N GLU A 155 5.69 -0.36 10.39
CA GLU A 155 6.62 -1.36 10.92
C GLU A 155 6.17 -1.83 12.31
N GLU A 156 5.72 -0.92 13.17
CA GLU A 156 5.13 -1.26 14.47
C GLU A 156 3.88 -2.11 14.30
N PHE A 157 2.97 -1.74 13.39
CA PHE A 157 1.79 -2.54 13.08
C PHE A 157 2.13 -4.00 12.69
N LEU A 158 3.17 -4.20 11.89
CA LEU A 158 3.59 -5.54 11.45
C LEU A 158 4.23 -6.38 12.58
N LYS A 159 4.66 -5.74 13.67
CA LYS A 159 5.18 -6.41 14.88
C LYS A 159 4.07 -6.77 15.88
N LEU A 160 2.88 -6.18 15.77
CA LEU A 160 1.77 -6.41 16.69
C LEU A 160 1.04 -7.74 16.37
N PRO A 161 1.05 -8.74 17.26
CA PRO A 161 0.24 -9.95 17.09
C PRO A 161 -1.26 -9.65 17.22
N ASP A 162 -2.11 -10.56 16.75
CA ASP A 162 -3.58 -10.38 16.75
C ASP A 162 -4.16 -10.18 18.16
N ASN A 163 -3.50 -10.71 19.20
CA ASN A 163 -3.89 -10.56 20.59
C ASN A 163 -3.34 -9.29 21.26
N ALA A 164 -2.55 -8.48 20.54
CA ALA A 164 -2.07 -7.21 21.06
C ALA A 164 -3.24 -6.24 21.28
N TYR A 165 -4.29 -6.34 20.46
CA TYR A 165 -5.45 -5.47 20.57
C TYR A 165 -6.39 -5.97 21.70
N GLY A 166 -6.74 -5.07 22.62
CA GLY A 166 -7.44 -5.39 23.87
C GLY A 166 -8.67 -4.53 24.18
N GLN A 167 -9.18 -4.65 25.41
CA GLN A 167 -10.28 -3.84 25.98
C GLN A 167 -9.75 -2.55 26.58
N ASN A 168 -10.47 -1.44 26.34
CA ASN A 168 -10.12 -0.06 26.73
C ASN A 168 -8.88 0.51 26.05
N GLY A 169 -8.57 0.03 24.85
CA GLY A 169 -7.29 0.30 24.22
C GLY A 169 -6.19 -0.58 24.79
N THR A 170 -5.08 -0.65 24.08
CA THR A 170 -3.85 -1.28 24.54
C THR A 170 -3.33 -0.51 25.76
N ASN A 171 -3.60 -0.97 26.98
CA ASN A 171 -3.20 -0.28 28.21
C ASN A 171 -1.68 -0.05 28.27
N GLY A 172 -1.25 1.11 27.79
CA GLY A 172 0.13 1.55 27.65
C GLY A 172 0.13 2.90 26.93
N ILE A 173 0.62 3.93 27.60
CA ILE A 173 0.60 5.34 27.15
C ILE A 173 1.26 5.56 25.77
N GLY A 174 1.98 4.57 25.23
CA GLY A 174 2.55 4.59 23.87
C GLY A 174 1.72 3.90 22.77
N LEU A 175 0.80 2.99 23.11
CA LEU A 175 0.01 2.28 22.10
C LEU A 175 -1.32 3.01 21.80
N GLU A 176 -1.84 3.85 22.69
CA GLU A 176 -3.05 4.66 22.42
C GLU A 176 -2.84 5.68 21.27
N GLU A 177 -1.65 6.29 21.18
CA GLU A 177 -1.32 7.22 20.09
C GLU A 177 -1.12 6.48 18.77
N LEU A 178 -0.38 5.35 18.80
CA LEU A 178 -0.22 4.44 17.66
C LEU A 178 -1.59 3.93 17.16
N ASP A 179 -2.47 3.51 18.06
CA ASP A 179 -3.81 3.02 17.75
C ASP A 179 -4.60 4.04 16.93
N ASN A 180 -4.47 5.34 17.24
CA ASN A 180 -5.11 6.39 16.45
C ASN A 180 -4.57 6.45 15.03
N PHE A 181 -3.26 6.35 14.82
CA PHE A 181 -2.67 6.31 13.48
C PHE A 181 -3.13 5.07 12.70
N LEU A 182 -3.12 3.90 13.33
CA LEU A 182 -3.57 2.64 12.73
C LEU A 182 -5.07 2.66 12.37
N ILE A 183 -5.91 3.25 13.23
CA ILE A 183 -7.35 3.42 12.98
C ILE A 183 -7.58 4.43 11.85
N ASN A 184 -6.91 5.59 11.88
CA ASN A 184 -7.05 6.62 10.85
C ASN A 184 -6.55 6.16 9.47
N ALA A 185 -5.50 5.34 9.44
CA ALA A 185 -5.03 4.70 8.23
C ALA A 185 -6.00 3.62 7.73
N GLY A 186 -6.84 3.03 8.60
CA GLY A 186 -7.79 1.96 8.28
C GLY A 186 -7.23 0.55 8.47
N LEU A 187 -6.06 0.42 9.10
CA LEU A 187 -5.46 -0.87 9.49
C LEU A 187 -6.20 -1.49 10.67
N CYS A 188 -6.65 -0.66 11.60
CA CYS A 188 -7.43 -1.07 12.77
C CYS A 188 -8.80 -0.38 12.80
N SER A 189 -9.69 -0.90 13.63
CA SER A 189 -10.98 -0.30 13.96
C SER A 189 -11.24 -0.44 15.46
N ALA A 190 -12.17 0.34 15.97
CA ALA A 190 -12.57 0.32 17.37
C ALA A 190 -14.10 0.15 17.46
N GLU A 191 -14.55 -0.66 18.41
CA GLU A 191 -15.96 -0.84 18.74
C GLU A 191 -16.14 -0.70 20.25
N SER A 192 -17.14 0.09 20.67
CA SER A 192 -17.45 0.29 22.08
C SER A 192 -18.73 -0.44 22.46
N ASN A 193 -18.70 -1.23 23.53
CA ASN A 193 -19.89 -1.88 24.05
C ASN A 193 -20.86 -0.86 24.67
N SER A 194 -22.16 -1.10 24.52
CA SER A 194 -23.18 -0.28 25.19
C SER A 194 -23.04 -0.37 26.71
N VAL A 195 -23.08 0.77 27.38
CA VAL A 195 -23.10 0.82 28.85
C VAL A 195 -24.47 0.38 29.35
N SER A 196 -24.49 -0.57 30.27
CA SER A 196 -25.69 -0.98 31.01
C SER A 196 -25.49 -0.73 32.50
N VAL A 197 -26.54 -0.19 33.15
CA VAL A 197 -26.57 0.05 34.59
C VAL A 197 -27.72 -0.77 35.16
N GLU A 198 -27.41 -1.64 36.12
CA GLU A 198 -28.37 -2.49 36.82
C GLU A 198 -28.31 -2.15 38.32
N ASP A 199 -29.43 -2.29 39.02
CA ASP A 199 -29.43 -2.20 40.48
C ASP A 199 -28.60 -3.37 41.06
N GLN A 200 -27.83 -3.11 42.12
CA GLN A 200 -27.06 -4.12 42.81
C GLN A 200 -27.94 -4.86 43.81
N ASP A 201 -28.10 -6.17 43.64
CA ASP A 201 -28.89 -7.04 44.52
C ASP A 201 -28.09 -7.56 45.74
N ASP A 202 -26.77 -7.38 45.76
CA ASP A 202 -25.95 -7.72 46.92
C ASP A 202 -26.13 -6.69 48.05
N TRP A 203 -26.93 -7.06 49.04
CA TRP A 203 -27.19 -6.25 50.25
C TRP A 203 -25.93 -5.94 51.08
N LYS A 204 -24.81 -6.64 50.86
CA LYS A 204 -23.52 -6.36 51.50
C LYS A 204 -22.65 -5.39 50.69
N SER A 205 -23.00 -5.14 49.43
CA SER A 205 -22.27 -4.20 48.57
C SER A 205 -22.54 -2.77 49.02
N SER A 206 -21.48 -1.95 49.09
CA SER A 206 -21.60 -0.51 49.30
C SER A 206 -22.02 0.24 48.05
N GLU A 207 -21.89 -0.37 46.87
CA GLU A 207 -22.30 0.21 45.59
C GLU A 207 -23.75 -0.14 45.27
N LYS A 208 -24.55 0.89 44.97
CA LYS A 208 -25.97 0.76 44.64
C LYS A 208 -26.23 0.21 43.23
N TYR A 209 -25.29 0.41 42.32
CA TYR A 209 -25.45 0.08 40.91
C TYR A 209 -24.28 -0.78 40.43
N VAL A 210 -24.57 -1.74 39.56
CA VAL A 210 -23.57 -2.47 38.77
C VAL A 210 -23.53 -1.86 37.39
N VAL A 211 -22.36 -1.33 37.01
CA VAL A 211 -22.11 -0.85 35.64
C VAL A 211 -21.36 -1.94 34.88
N LYS A 212 -21.87 -2.29 33.70
CA LYS A 212 -21.20 -3.20 32.75
C LYS A 212 -21.13 -2.51 31.38
N GLY A 213 -20.15 -2.88 30.56
CA GLY A 213 -19.99 -2.29 29.24
C GLY A 213 -19.22 -0.97 29.29
N GLY A 214 -19.17 -0.27 28.14
CA GLY A 214 -18.36 0.93 27.97
C GLY A 214 -16.90 0.63 27.60
N GLU A 215 -16.51 -0.64 27.48
CA GLU A 215 -15.18 -0.98 27.01
C GLU A 215 -15.05 -0.74 25.51
N THR A 216 -13.94 -0.12 25.09
CA THR A 216 -13.56 0.00 23.68
C THR A 216 -12.61 -1.12 23.29
N LEU A 217 -13.04 -1.95 22.36
CA LEU A 217 -12.24 -3.00 21.75
C LEU A 217 -11.60 -2.47 20.47
N ILE A 218 -10.28 -2.53 20.39
CA ILE A 218 -9.56 -2.29 19.14
C ILE A 218 -9.32 -3.65 18.47
N TYR A 219 -9.39 -3.69 17.15
CA TYR A 219 -9.09 -4.90 16.38
C TYR A 219 -8.59 -4.55 14.98
N ARG A 220 -7.82 -5.47 14.39
CA ARG A 220 -7.35 -5.35 13.02
C ARG A 220 -8.50 -5.51 12.01
N THR A 221 -8.61 -4.61 11.04
CA THR A 221 -9.65 -4.70 10.01
C THR A 221 -9.39 -5.87 9.06
N SER A 222 -10.39 -6.27 8.27
CA SER A 222 -10.20 -7.31 7.26
C SER A 222 -9.11 -6.98 6.24
N ILE A 223 -9.01 -5.71 5.83
CA ILE A 223 -7.94 -5.25 4.93
C ILE A 223 -6.61 -5.15 5.68
N GLY A 224 -6.61 -4.71 6.94
CA GLY A 224 -5.43 -4.71 7.80
C GLY A 224 -4.84 -6.11 7.96
N THR A 225 -5.67 -7.13 8.16
CA THR A 225 -5.24 -8.54 8.26
C THR A 225 -4.59 -9.02 6.98
N LYS A 226 -5.16 -8.68 5.82
CA LYS A 226 -4.55 -9.02 4.53
C LYS A 226 -3.22 -8.30 4.33
N ILE A 227 -3.13 -7.01 4.68
CA ILE A 227 -1.87 -6.24 4.62
C ILE A 227 -0.81 -6.88 5.53
N TYR A 228 -1.16 -7.20 6.77
CA TYR A 228 -0.28 -7.89 7.71
C TYR A 228 0.21 -9.22 7.13
N GLN A 229 -0.69 -10.07 6.64
CA GLN A 229 -0.32 -11.36 6.06
C GLN A 229 0.59 -11.22 4.84
N ILE A 230 0.39 -10.22 3.99
CA ILE A 230 1.20 -10.04 2.78
C ILE A 230 2.57 -9.45 3.10
N LEU A 231 2.64 -8.50 4.03
CA LEU A 231 3.87 -7.73 4.30
C LEU A 231 4.73 -8.32 5.43
N SER A 232 4.16 -9.15 6.31
CA SER A 232 4.91 -9.81 7.39
C SER A 232 5.67 -11.07 6.95
N ILE A 233 5.44 -11.58 5.73
CA ILE A 233 6.10 -12.82 5.22
C ILE A 233 7.62 -12.62 5.00
N ASP A 234 8.09 -11.38 4.91
CA ASP A 234 9.49 -11.05 4.59
C ASP A 234 10.33 -10.59 5.80
N ASN A 235 9.88 -10.84 7.04
CA ASN A 235 10.62 -10.56 8.28
C ASN A 235 11.18 -11.82 8.94
#